data_AF-A0A5C3P2Y1-F1
#
_entry.id   AF-A0A5C3P2Y1-F1
#
_cell.length_a   1.000
_cell.length_b   1.000
_cell.length_c   1.000
_cell.angle_alpha   90.00
_cell.angle_beta   90.00
_cell.angle_gamma   90.00
#
_symmetry.space_group_name_H-M   'P 1'
#
loop_
_entity.id
_entity.type
_entity.pdbx_description
1 polymer ?
#
loop_
_entity_poly.entity_id
_entity_poly.type
_entity_poly.pdbx_seq_one_letter_code
_entity_poly.pdbx_strand_id
1 'polypeptide(L)'
;MELTFRTELGQSFSVEIDPNMELENVMALLEAESGIPVSEQHISFGTKNLDNPKATMRECGIGDKAELSLKRKVYVPAAGREMQQDAEVSRYRLLGDPALMEQLRQTHPEMAEAAQSNPARFAELLRQTHQMQEEAERERALLELDPYSVEAQRRIEEAIHQQAVLENLEHALEYSPEVFGRVTML
;
A
#
# COMPACT_ATOMS: atom_id res chain seq x y z
N MET A 1 -24.07 -34.09 16.10
CA MET A 1 -23.86 -33.12 17.20
C MET A 1 -24.67 -31.90 16.87
N GLU A 2 -25.28 -31.29 17.87
CA GLU A 2 -26.05 -30.05 17.68
C GLU A 2 -25.18 -28.86 18.10
N LEU A 3 -25.02 -27.87 17.23
CA LEU A 3 -24.30 -26.63 17.55
C LEU A 3 -25.22 -25.43 17.44
N THR A 4 -25.13 -24.54 18.42
CA THR A 4 -25.86 -23.27 18.42
C THR A 4 -24.91 -22.17 18.00
N PHE A 5 -25.28 -21.39 17.00
CA PHE A 5 -24.51 -20.26 16.53
C PHE A 5 -25.30 -18.98 16.76
N ARG A 6 -24.66 -18.00 17.35
CA ARG A 6 -25.24 -16.71 17.69
C ARG A 6 -24.62 -15.60 16.86
N THR A 7 -25.45 -14.84 16.15
CA THR A 7 -25.02 -13.68 15.37
C THR A 7 -24.84 -12.44 16.23
N GLU A 8 -24.09 -11.47 15.72
CA GLU A 8 -23.98 -10.13 16.30
C GLU A 8 -25.31 -9.37 16.37
N LEU A 9 -26.29 -9.74 15.54
CA LEU A 9 -27.65 -9.20 15.55
C LEU A 9 -28.54 -9.83 16.65
N GLY A 10 -27.98 -10.74 17.46
CA GLY A 10 -28.69 -11.43 18.53
C GLY A 10 -29.58 -12.58 18.06
N GLN A 11 -29.51 -12.96 16.78
CA GLN A 11 -30.19 -14.14 16.27
C GLN A 11 -29.38 -15.39 16.57
N SER A 12 -30.06 -16.49 16.90
CA SER A 12 -29.41 -17.79 17.16
C SER A 12 -30.04 -18.87 16.29
N PHE A 13 -29.20 -19.68 15.65
CA PHE A 13 -29.62 -20.85 14.88
C PHE A 13 -28.92 -22.10 15.39
N SER A 14 -29.65 -23.20 15.43
CA SER A 14 -29.14 -24.52 15.81
C SER A 14 -28.96 -25.35 14.55
N VAL A 15 -27.77 -25.90 14.36
CA VAL A 15 -27.43 -26.72 13.19
C VAL A 15 -26.96 -28.09 13.67
N GLU A 16 -27.56 -29.14 13.12
CA GLU A 16 -27.10 -30.52 13.32
C GLU A 16 -25.99 -30.85 12.32
N ILE A 17 -24.81 -31.18 12.82
CA ILE A 17 -23.64 -31.53 12.00
C ILE A 17 -22.94 -32.78 12.53
N ASP A 18 -22.07 -33.38 11.70
CA ASP A 18 -21.23 -34.50 12.11
C ASP A 18 -19.97 -34.04 12.86
N PRO A 19 -19.52 -34.79 13.90
CA PRO A 19 -18.26 -34.50 14.60
C PRO A 19 -17.03 -34.48 13.68
N ASN A 20 -17.08 -35.25 12.59
CA ASN A 20 -16.00 -35.37 11.62
C ASN A 20 -16.17 -34.41 10.43
N MET A 21 -17.21 -33.56 10.45
CA MET A 21 -17.40 -32.55 9.41
C MET A 21 -16.34 -31.45 9.54
N GLU A 22 -15.79 -31.05 8.39
CA GLU A 22 -14.83 -29.96 8.29
C GLU A 22 -15.51 -28.60 8.50
N LEU A 23 -14.75 -27.63 9.03
CA LEU A 23 -15.23 -26.27 9.25
C LEU A 23 -15.75 -25.61 7.96
N GLU A 24 -15.13 -25.88 6.82
CA GLU A 24 -15.59 -25.37 5.51
C GLU A 24 -17.03 -25.78 5.18
N ASN A 25 -17.41 -27.03 5.41
CA ASN A 25 -18.76 -27.52 5.16
C ASN A 25 -19.77 -26.88 6.12
N VAL A 26 -19.38 -26.65 7.38
CA VAL A 26 -20.22 -25.94 8.35
C VAL A 26 -20.42 -24.49 7.92
N MET A 27 -19.37 -23.80 7.46
CA MET A 27 -19.48 -22.43 6.96
C MET A 27 -20.45 -22.31 5.78
N ALA A 28 -20.43 -23.29 4.86
CA ALA A 28 -21.38 -23.34 3.75
C ALA A 28 -22.84 -23.52 4.22
N LEU A 29 -23.09 -24.34 5.25
CA LEU A 29 -24.42 -24.45 5.86
C LEU A 29 -24.85 -23.14 6.50
N LEU A 30 -23.93 -22.46 7.20
CA LEU A 30 -24.19 -21.17 7.81
C LEU A 30 -24.45 -20.07 6.79
N GLU A 31 -23.88 -20.15 5.60
CA GLU A 31 -24.13 -19.19 4.51
C GLU A 31 -25.59 -19.26 4.06
N ALA A 32 -26.15 -20.47 3.94
CA ALA A 32 -27.54 -20.67 3.57
C ALA A 32 -28.52 -20.14 4.66
N GLU A 33 -28.20 -20.35 5.94
CA GLU A 33 -29.05 -19.97 7.06
C GLU A 33 -28.94 -18.48 7.43
N SER A 34 -27.71 -17.95 7.50
CA SER A 34 -27.44 -16.57 7.95
C SER A 34 -27.40 -15.55 6.81
N GLY A 35 -27.23 -16.01 5.56
CA GLY A 35 -27.01 -15.14 4.40
C GLY A 35 -25.65 -14.44 4.37
N ILE A 36 -24.73 -14.78 5.29
CA ILE A 36 -23.37 -14.23 5.33
C ILE A 36 -22.47 -15.11 4.46
N PRO A 37 -21.81 -14.56 3.42
CA PRO A 37 -20.94 -15.35 2.56
C PRO A 37 -19.76 -15.93 3.33
N VAL A 38 -19.31 -17.14 2.99
CA VAL A 38 -18.24 -17.87 3.71
C VAL A 38 -16.99 -17.01 3.95
N SER A 39 -16.60 -16.20 2.96
CA SER A 39 -15.45 -15.28 3.04
C SER A 39 -15.60 -14.19 4.12
N GLU A 40 -16.82 -13.82 4.45
CA GLU A 40 -17.14 -12.83 5.49
C GLU A 40 -17.48 -13.48 6.84
N GLN A 41 -17.53 -14.81 6.93
CA GLN A 41 -17.85 -15.48 8.19
C GLN A 41 -16.64 -15.50 9.13
N HIS A 42 -16.90 -15.26 10.41
CA HIS A 42 -15.92 -15.45 11.47
C HIS A 42 -16.56 -16.17 12.64
N ILE A 43 -16.11 -17.39 12.88
CA ILE A 43 -16.64 -18.27 13.90
C ILE A 43 -15.66 -18.33 15.07
N SER A 44 -16.16 -18.07 16.28
CA SER A 44 -15.37 -18.15 17.51
C SER A 44 -16.11 -18.92 18.59
N PHE A 45 -15.41 -19.83 19.27
CA PHE A 45 -15.91 -20.56 20.44
C PHE A 45 -15.26 -19.99 21.70
N GLY A 46 -15.99 -19.15 22.44
CA GLY A 46 -15.44 -18.39 23.57
C GLY A 46 -14.27 -17.51 23.13
N THR A 47 -13.06 -17.81 23.60
CA THR A 47 -11.81 -17.11 23.24
C THR A 47 -11.08 -17.77 22.05
N LYS A 48 -11.49 -18.98 21.63
CA LYS A 48 -10.84 -19.73 20.56
C LYS A 48 -11.45 -19.38 19.21
N ASN A 49 -10.66 -18.76 18.34
CA ASN A 49 -11.06 -18.53 16.95
C ASN A 49 -10.89 -19.81 16.13
N LEU A 50 -11.84 -20.04 15.23
CA LEU A 50 -11.81 -21.17 14.29
C LEU A 50 -11.43 -20.62 12.91
N ASP A 51 -10.14 -20.58 12.63
CA ASP A 51 -9.57 -20.02 11.39
C ASP A 51 -9.07 -21.10 10.42
N ASN A 52 -8.99 -22.36 10.85
CA ASN A 52 -8.53 -23.45 10.00
C ASN A 52 -9.71 -24.16 9.30
N PRO A 53 -9.95 -23.94 7.99
CA PRO A 53 -11.11 -24.49 7.28
C PRO A 53 -11.10 -26.02 7.17
N LYS A 54 -9.92 -26.65 7.25
CA LYS A 54 -9.74 -28.11 7.17
C LYS A 54 -9.85 -28.82 8.52
N ALA A 55 -9.93 -28.08 9.63
CA ALA A 55 -10.06 -28.69 10.94
C ALA A 55 -11.47 -29.26 11.09
N THR A 56 -11.57 -30.47 11.62
CA THR A 56 -12.87 -31.05 11.99
C THR A 56 -13.40 -30.41 13.27
N MET A 57 -14.73 -30.40 13.44
CA MET A 57 -15.37 -29.89 14.66
C MET A 57 -14.83 -30.54 15.94
N ARG A 58 -14.49 -31.82 15.84
CA ARG A 58 -13.87 -32.58 16.94
C ARG A 58 -12.46 -32.11 17.27
N GLU A 59 -11.62 -31.80 16.28
CA GLU A 59 -10.29 -31.21 16.47
C GLU A 59 -10.34 -29.79 17.02
N CYS A 60 -11.39 -29.05 16.69
CA CYS A 60 -11.67 -27.75 17.29
C CYS A 60 -12.00 -27.86 18.79
N GLY A 61 -12.22 -29.07 19.32
CA GLY A 61 -12.56 -29.31 20.73
C GLY A 61 -13.97 -28.87 21.08
N ILE A 62 -14.86 -28.82 20.09
CA ILE A 62 -16.23 -28.37 20.25
C ILE A 62 -17.08 -29.55 20.74
N GLY A 63 -17.78 -29.35 21.85
CA GLY A 63 -18.68 -30.33 22.43
C GLY A 63 -20.06 -30.32 21.79
N ASP A 64 -20.86 -31.34 22.10
CA ASP A 64 -22.29 -31.36 21.76
C ASP A 64 -23.01 -30.21 22.50
N LYS A 65 -23.88 -29.48 21.81
CA LYS A 65 -24.62 -28.30 22.29
C LYS A 65 -23.74 -27.11 22.65
N ALA A 66 -22.58 -26.99 22.01
CA ALA A 66 -21.74 -25.82 22.15
C ALA A 66 -22.38 -24.58 21.51
N GLU A 67 -22.21 -23.42 22.17
CA GLU A 67 -22.61 -22.12 21.64
C GLU A 67 -21.40 -21.41 21.02
N LEU A 68 -21.47 -21.11 19.72
CA LEU A 68 -20.46 -20.40 18.95
C LEU A 68 -20.98 -19.01 18.58
N SER A 69 -20.06 -18.06 18.44
CA SER A 69 -20.37 -16.73 17.90
C SER A 69 -20.06 -16.70 16.42
N LEU A 70 -21.05 -16.33 15.59
CA LEU A 70 -20.86 -15.98 14.19
C LEU A 70 -20.83 -14.46 14.06
N LYS A 71 -19.70 -13.93 13.61
CA LYS A 71 -19.53 -12.51 13.29
C LYS A 71 -19.32 -12.34 11.80
N ARG A 72 -19.84 -11.25 11.26
CA ARG A 72 -19.53 -10.82 9.90
C ARG A 72 -18.23 -10.04 9.91
N LYS A 73 -17.18 -10.61 9.34
CA LYS A 73 -15.99 -9.85 8.91
C LYS A 73 -16.41 -8.94 7.78
N VAL A 74 -16.83 -7.73 8.12
CA VAL A 74 -16.78 -6.63 7.16
C VAL A 74 -15.30 -6.38 6.89
N TYR A 75 -14.85 -6.65 5.67
CA TYR A 75 -13.57 -6.14 5.19
C TYR A 75 -13.69 -4.62 5.10
N VAL A 76 -13.56 -3.95 6.23
CA VAL A 76 -13.13 -2.55 6.23
C VAL A 76 -11.66 -2.61 5.83
N PRO A 77 -11.28 -2.13 4.64
CA PRO A 77 -9.88 -2.16 4.23
C PRO A 77 -9.06 -1.49 5.33
N ALA A 78 -8.19 -2.28 5.99
CA ALA A 78 -7.28 -1.79 7.03
C ALA A 78 -6.40 -0.65 6.50
N ALA A 79 -6.18 -0.61 5.18
CA ALA A 79 -5.57 0.50 4.45
C ALA A 79 -6.21 1.87 4.76
N GLY A 80 -7.49 1.95 5.13
CA GLY A 80 -8.10 3.22 5.54
C GLY A 80 -7.75 3.63 6.97
N ARG A 81 -7.67 2.67 7.90
CA ARG A 81 -7.45 2.92 9.34
C ARG A 81 -5.98 3.08 9.70
N GLU A 82 -5.11 2.21 9.20
CA GLU A 82 -3.66 2.33 9.40
C GLU A 82 -3.15 3.60 8.74
N MET A 83 -3.59 3.89 7.50
CA MET A 83 -3.17 5.11 6.81
C MET A 83 -3.76 6.39 7.41
N GLN A 84 -4.95 6.36 8.03
CA GLN A 84 -5.43 7.48 8.84
C GLN A 84 -4.58 7.68 10.09
N GLN A 85 -4.14 6.61 10.74
CA GLN A 85 -3.26 6.70 11.91
C GLN A 85 -1.87 7.22 11.52
N ASP A 86 -1.29 6.72 10.43
CA ASP A 86 -0.04 7.22 9.85
C ASP A 86 -0.16 8.68 9.40
N ALA A 87 -1.28 9.08 8.79
CA ALA A 87 -1.54 10.46 8.41
C ALA A 87 -1.62 11.38 9.63
N GLU A 88 -2.28 10.96 10.72
CA GLU A 88 -2.35 11.74 11.96
C GLU A 88 -0.97 11.86 12.62
N VAL A 89 -0.19 10.77 12.68
CA VAL A 89 1.20 10.79 13.19
C VAL A 89 2.08 11.72 12.37
N SER A 90 1.98 11.66 11.04
CA SER A 90 2.73 12.52 10.12
C SER A 90 2.33 13.99 10.29
N ARG A 91 1.04 14.25 10.46
CA ARG A 91 0.49 15.58 10.73
C ARG A 91 1.03 16.16 12.04
N TYR A 92 1.06 15.37 13.12
CA TYR A 92 1.63 15.82 14.40
C TYR A 92 3.12 16.13 14.29
N ARG A 93 3.88 15.34 13.54
CA ARG A 93 5.31 15.61 13.28
C ARG A 93 5.49 16.91 12.49
N LEU A 94 4.69 17.12 11.45
CA LEU A 94 4.68 18.34 10.65
C LEU A 94 4.35 19.57 11.51
N LEU A 95 3.24 19.52 12.24
CA LEU A 95 2.84 20.63 13.12
C LEU A 95 3.86 20.89 14.25
N GLY A 96 4.64 19.87 14.63
CA GLY A 96 5.73 19.99 15.59
C GLY A 96 7.02 20.61 15.04
N ASP A 97 7.21 20.67 13.71
CA ASP A 97 8.39 21.21 13.06
C ASP A 97 8.05 22.40 12.14
N PRO A 98 8.27 23.65 12.59
CA PRO A 98 7.89 24.83 11.84
C PRO A 98 8.70 25.01 10.54
N ALA A 99 9.95 24.52 10.47
CA ALA A 99 10.77 24.62 9.27
C ALA A 99 10.24 23.70 8.17
N LEU A 100 9.86 22.47 8.55
CA LEU A 100 9.26 21.51 7.63
C LEU A 100 7.90 22.00 7.11
N MET A 101 7.10 22.63 7.96
CA MET A 101 5.82 23.24 7.56
C MET A 101 6.00 24.42 6.60
N GLU A 102 7.01 25.26 6.80
CA GLU A 102 7.30 26.37 5.88
C GLU A 102 7.74 25.84 4.51
N GLN A 103 8.60 24.82 4.48
CA GLN A 103 9.00 24.17 3.25
C GLN A 103 7.80 23.54 2.52
N LEU A 104 6.94 22.82 3.25
CA LEU A 104 5.74 22.22 2.69
C LEU A 104 4.79 23.29 2.15
N ARG A 105 4.70 24.46 2.80
CA ARG A 105 3.89 25.57 2.31
C ARG A 105 4.42 26.18 1.01
N GLN A 106 5.74 26.12 0.78
CA GLN A 106 6.35 26.58 -0.46
C GLN A 106 6.20 25.58 -1.60
N THR A 107 6.31 24.27 -1.32
CA THR A 107 6.25 23.22 -2.34
C THR A 107 4.83 22.73 -2.62
N HIS A 108 4.03 22.55 -1.58
CA HIS A 108 2.68 21.98 -1.60
C HIS A 108 1.73 22.74 -0.66
N PRO A 109 1.30 23.95 -1.05
CA PRO A 109 0.46 24.81 -0.20
C PRO A 109 -0.86 24.16 0.23
N GLU A 110 -1.50 23.37 -0.65
CA GLU A 110 -2.73 22.64 -0.33
C GLU A 110 -2.54 21.61 0.78
N MET A 111 -1.39 20.93 0.80
CA MET A 111 -1.09 19.92 1.83
C MET A 111 -0.79 20.59 3.18
N ALA A 112 -0.06 21.70 3.18
CA ALA A 112 0.24 22.48 4.38
C ALA A 112 -1.02 23.12 5.00
N GLU A 113 -1.96 23.58 4.17
CA GLU A 113 -3.25 24.11 4.64
C GLU A 113 -4.14 23.00 5.22
N ALA A 114 -4.22 21.85 4.53
CA ALA A 114 -4.99 20.69 4.99
C ALA A 114 -4.47 20.16 6.33
N ALA A 115 -3.15 20.11 6.52
CA ALA A 115 -2.52 19.69 7.78
C ALA A 115 -2.98 20.54 8.99
N GLN A 116 -3.31 21.81 8.79
CA GLN A 116 -3.75 22.70 9.87
C GLN A 116 -5.27 22.71 10.04
N SER A 117 -6.01 22.80 8.94
CA SER A 117 -7.45 23.07 8.94
C SER A 117 -8.34 21.83 8.85
N ASN A 118 -7.90 20.75 8.19
CA ASN A 118 -8.74 19.59 7.89
C ASN A 118 -7.96 18.26 7.87
N PRO A 119 -7.96 17.49 8.97
CA PRO A 119 -7.27 16.19 9.04
C PRO A 119 -7.70 15.20 7.97
N ALA A 120 -9.00 15.13 7.67
CA ALA A 120 -9.52 14.18 6.69
C ALA A 120 -9.00 14.48 5.28
N ARG A 121 -8.95 15.76 4.91
CA ARG A 121 -8.40 16.20 3.62
C ARG A 121 -6.89 15.97 3.53
N PHE A 122 -6.16 16.14 4.64
CA PHE A 122 -4.73 15.85 4.69
C PHE A 122 -4.43 14.36 4.47
N ALA A 123 -5.20 13.48 5.10
CA ALA A 123 -5.07 12.04 4.90
C ALA A 123 -5.35 11.61 3.45
N GLU A 124 -6.33 12.24 2.80
CA GLU A 124 -6.65 11.97 1.39
C GLU A 124 -5.52 12.40 0.44
N LEU A 125 -4.98 13.61 0.63
CA LEU A 125 -3.85 14.13 -0.17
C LEU A 125 -2.58 13.30 0.01
N LEU A 126 -2.28 12.87 1.24
CA LEU A 126 -1.17 11.96 1.51
C LEU A 126 -1.33 10.64 0.77
N ARG A 127 -2.54 10.06 0.79
CA ARG A 127 -2.83 8.81 0.09
C ARG A 127 -2.62 8.94 -1.41
N GLN A 128 -3.12 10.03 -2.00
CA GLN A 128 -2.94 10.30 -3.42
C GLN A 128 -1.46 10.46 -3.79
N THR A 129 -0.70 11.18 -2.97
CA THR A 129 0.74 11.41 -3.21
C THR A 129 1.54 10.09 -3.12
N HIS A 130 1.25 9.26 -2.12
CA HIS A 130 1.92 7.96 -1.95
C HIS A 130 1.62 7.01 -3.11
N GLN A 131 0.37 6.96 -3.58
CA GLN A 131 -0.02 6.14 -4.73
C GLN A 131 0.75 6.55 -6.00
N MET A 132 0.79 7.85 -6.30
CA MET A 132 1.53 8.34 -7.46
C MET A 132 3.03 8.03 -7.35
N GLN A 133 3.61 8.14 -6.16
CA GLN A 133 5.02 7.81 -5.95
C GLN A 133 5.28 6.30 -6.11
N GLU A 134 4.44 5.44 -5.54
CA GLU A 134 4.56 3.99 -5.73
C GLU A 134 4.43 3.59 -7.20
N GLU A 135 3.49 4.19 -7.95
CA GLU A 135 3.33 3.91 -9.38
C GLU A 135 4.56 4.36 -10.16
N ALA A 136 5.06 5.57 -9.90
CA ALA A 136 6.27 6.09 -10.54
C ALA A 136 7.52 5.26 -10.17
N GLU A 137 7.62 4.78 -8.92
CA GLU A 137 8.71 3.93 -8.48
C GLU A 137 8.63 2.54 -9.11
N ARG A 138 7.43 1.96 -9.22
CA ARG A 138 7.23 0.70 -9.95
C ARG A 138 7.58 0.85 -11.43
N GLU A 139 7.15 1.94 -12.05
CA GLU A 139 7.51 2.24 -13.44
C GLU A 139 9.03 2.38 -13.59
N ARG A 140 9.69 3.11 -12.69
CA ARG A 140 11.15 3.23 -12.66
C ARG A 140 11.85 1.88 -12.44
N ALA A 141 11.36 1.07 -11.51
CA ALA A 141 11.93 -0.26 -11.22
C ALA A 141 11.78 -1.20 -12.42
N LEU A 142 10.66 -1.11 -13.16
CA LEU A 142 10.47 -1.85 -14.41
C LEU A 142 11.45 -1.40 -15.50
N LEU A 143 11.73 -0.09 -15.61
CA LEU A 143 12.73 0.45 -16.52
C LEU A 143 14.17 0.07 -16.12
N GLU A 144 14.44 -0.10 -14.82
CA GLU A 144 15.75 -0.50 -14.29
C GLU A 144 16.05 -1.99 -14.52
N LEU A 145 15.02 -2.85 -14.53
CA LEU A 145 15.15 -4.29 -14.75
C LEU A 145 15.39 -4.70 -16.21
N ASP A 146 15.19 -3.81 -17.19
CA ASP A 146 15.40 -4.09 -18.62
C ASP A 146 16.43 -3.13 -19.27
N PRO A 147 17.74 -3.34 -19.03
CA PRO A 147 18.83 -2.49 -19.52
C PRO A 147 19.04 -2.51 -21.06
N TYR A 148 18.26 -3.29 -21.81
CA TYR A 148 18.33 -3.38 -23.28
C TYR A 148 17.14 -2.71 -24.00
N SER A 149 16.33 -1.92 -23.29
CA SER A 149 15.34 -1.08 -23.96
C SER A 149 16.02 -0.06 -24.89
N VAL A 150 15.55 0.01 -26.14
CA VAL A 150 16.08 0.85 -27.24
C VAL A 150 16.22 2.32 -26.82
N GLU A 151 15.40 2.80 -25.89
CA GLU A 151 15.46 4.17 -25.40
C GLU A 151 16.60 4.41 -24.40
N ALA A 152 16.92 3.43 -23.55
CA ALA A 152 18.08 3.49 -22.66
C ALA A 152 19.39 3.39 -23.47
N GLN A 153 19.44 2.49 -24.47
CA GLN A 153 20.56 2.40 -25.41
C GLN A 153 20.79 3.72 -26.15
N ARG A 154 19.72 4.38 -26.61
CA ARG A 154 19.79 5.68 -27.30
C ARG A 154 20.27 6.80 -26.38
N ARG A 155 19.83 6.85 -25.12
CA ARG A 155 20.31 7.87 -24.15
C ARG A 155 21.79 7.68 -23.82
N ILE A 156 22.25 6.43 -23.71
CA ILE A 156 23.67 6.12 -23.50
C ILE A 156 24.49 6.51 -24.74
N GLU A 157 24.00 6.20 -25.94
CA GLU A 157 24.67 6.55 -27.20
C GLU A 157 24.76 8.08 -27.41
N GLU A 158 23.68 8.82 -27.10
CA GLU A 158 23.67 10.28 -27.21
C GLU A 158 24.63 10.95 -26.22
N ALA A 159 24.71 10.44 -24.99
CA ALA A 159 25.65 10.93 -23.97
C ALA A 159 27.12 10.69 -24.38
N ILE A 160 27.44 9.49 -24.89
CA ILE A 160 28.79 9.17 -25.39
C ILE A 160 29.14 10.05 -26.60
N HIS A 161 28.18 10.27 -27.51
CA HIS A 161 28.41 11.10 -28.69
C HIS A 161 28.66 12.56 -28.30
N GLN A 162 27.87 13.12 -27.38
CA GLN A 162 28.09 14.49 -26.89
C GLN A 162 29.45 14.63 -26.22
N GLN A 163 29.83 13.67 -25.38
CA GLN A 163 31.16 13.66 -24.75
C GLN A 163 32.29 13.60 -25.77
N ALA A 164 32.17 12.78 -26.83
CA ALA A 164 33.19 12.71 -27.88
C ALA A 164 33.29 14.02 -28.70
N VAL A 165 32.17 14.71 -28.94
CA VAL A 165 32.17 16.01 -29.62
C VAL A 165 32.80 17.09 -28.73
N LEU A 166 32.45 17.11 -27.44
CA LEU A 166 33.03 18.03 -26.48
C LEU A 166 34.52 17.79 -26.27
N GLU A 167 34.95 16.54 -26.14
CA GLU A 167 36.36 16.19 -25.98
C GLU A 167 37.17 16.57 -27.23
N ASN A 168 36.64 16.33 -28.44
CA ASN A 168 37.29 16.75 -29.69
C ASN A 168 37.30 18.28 -29.85
N LEU A 169 36.26 18.97 -29.37
CA LEU A 169 36.19 20.43 -29.32
C LEU A 169 37.22 21.00 -28.34
N GLU A 170 37.31 20.44 -27.13
CA GLU A 170 38.29 20.82 -26.11
C GLU A 170 39.72 20.57 -26.61
N HIS A 171 39.98 19.42 -27.23
CA HIS A 171 41.29 19.11 -27.81
C HIS A 171 41.66 20.04 -28.98
N ALA A 172 40.68 20.52 -29.76
CA ALA A 172 40.88 21.52 -30.81
C ALA A 172 41.18 22.93 -30.25
N LEU A 173 40.62 23.28 -29.09
CA LEU A 173 40.89 24.54 -28.40
C LEU A 173 42.25 24.53 -27.68
N GLU A 174 42.71 23.36 -27.23
CA GLU A 174 43.98 23.21 -26.51
C GLU A 174 45.21 23.29 -27.43
N TYR A 175 45.10 22.85 -28.70
CA TYR A 175 46.24 22.77 -29.64
C TYR A 175 46.34 23.86 -30.72
N SER A 176 45.43 24.84 -30.78
CA SER A 176 45.53 25.99 -31.70
C SER A 176 45.46 27.35 -30.99
N PRO A 177 46.55 27.82 -30.37
CA PRO A 177 46.65 29.22 -29.96
C PRO A 177 46.89 30.08 -31.21
N GLU A 178 45.86 30.79 -31.68
CA GLU A 178 46.06 31.90 -32.62
C GLU A 178 46.82 33.03 -31.90
N VAL A 179 48.15 33.00 -31.97
CA VAL A 179 49.00 34.13 -31.58
C VAL A 179 48.91 35.20 -32.67
N PHE A 180 47.84 36.01 -32.64
CA PHE A 180 47.81 37.26 -33.39
C PHE A 180 48.59 38.33 -32.62
N GLY A 181 49.88 38.45 -32.93
CA GLY A 181 50.69 39.58 -32.50
C GLY A 181 50.10 40.90 -33.03
N ARG A 182 49.76 41.83 -32.14
CA ARG A 182 49.35 43.19 -32.51
C ARG A 182 50.55 43.93 -33.11
N VAL A 183 50.48 44.26 -34.40
CA VAL A 183 51.38 45.22 -35.04
C VAL A 183 50.90 46.64 -34.69
N THR A 184 51.66 47.37 -33.89
CA THR A 184 51.45 48.81 -33.67
C THR A 184 52.22 49.59 -34.72
N MET A 185 51.52 50.37 -35.55
CA MET A 185 52.13 51.36 -36.46
C MET A 185 52.16 52.73 -35.79
N LEU A 186 53.36 53.28 -35.58
CA LEU A 186 53.68 54.71 -35.58
C LEU A 186 55.09 54.91 -36.13
#